data_AF-A0A9E3KT37-F1
#
_entry.id   AF-A0A9E3KT37-F1
#
_cell.length_a   1.000
_cell.length_b   1.000
_cell.length_c   1.000
_cell.angle_alpha   90.00
_cell.angle_beta   90.00
_cell.angle_gamma   90.00
#
_symmetry.space_group_name_H-M   'P 1'
#
loop_
_entity.id
_entity.type
_entity.pdbx_description
1 polymer ?
#
loop_
_entity_poly.entity_id
_entity_poly.type
_entity_poly.pdbx_seq_one_letter_code
_entity_poly.pdbx_strand_id
1 'polypeptide(L)'
;AQTLGAISQMKNLLLIGLTLLTFSCGEKQRQLTEQTDSLTQADTIKFNKTDNTISNKNCHTWLTDSILSTGDFVRYIRDNGKVKIEWGNKTFKRTLNQDYDCDGAPSWIPTIEWTTKRYIGLDYGCGSPCWGTIILPLNPTDSVVERMYDFDQDLERNLIVYLGTDDYNVLTIENWVTGKKQEIDAKITCEPAFFGYCIESLKLNKDKLFVQWINGDGKKIRTDNIKLEL
;
A
#
# COMPACT_ATOMS: atom_id res chain seq x y z
N ALA A 1 91.51 -7.78 20.45
CA ALA A 1 90.65 -6.66 20.89
C ALA A 1 90.47 -5.73 19.71
N GLN A 2 89.30 -5.78 19.07
CA GLN A 2 88.96 -4.99 17.88
C GLN A 2 88.02 -3.87 18.30
N THR A 3 88.40 -2.62 18.06
CA THR A 3 87.53 -1.43 18.15
C THR A 3 87.95 -0.44 17.07
N LEU A 4 87.17 -0.35 15.99
CA LEU A 4 87.17 0.76 15.04
C LEU A 4 85.72 1.25 14.90
N GLY A 5 85.43 2.38 15.57
CA GLY A 5 84.35 3.28 15.21
C GLY A 5 84.83 4.30 14.17
N ALA A 6 84.02 5.21 13.64
CA ALA A 6 82.60 5.42 13.76
C ALA A 6 82.12 6.06 12.45
N ILE A 7 80.84 5.85 12.18
CA ILE A 7 80.08 6.29 11.02
C ILE A 7 79.61 7.73 11.26
N SER A 8 79.68 8.59 10.24
CA SER A 8 78.91 9.84 10.16
C SER A 8 78.13 9.86 8.85
N GLN A 9 76.82 9.61 8.96
CA GLN A 9 75.86 9.74 7.87
C GLN A 9 75.16 11.10 7.96
N MET A 10 75.28 11.92 6.91
CA MET A 10 74.34 13.00 6.63
C MET A 10 73.26 12.48 5.67
N LYS A 11 71.99 12.53 6.09
CA LYS A 11 70.85 12.49 5.17
C LYS A 11 69.79 13.50 5.59
N ASN A 12 69.78 14.59 4.82
CA ASN A 12 68.64 15.36 4.32
C ASN A 12 67.32 15.26 5.12
N LEU A 13 67.04 16.34 5.85
CA LEU A 13 65.68 16.72 6.23
C LEU A 13 64.85 16.92 4.95
N LEU A 14 63.93 15.99 4.68
CA LEU A 14 62.85 16.17 3.72
C LEU A 14 61.65 16.73 4.49
N LEU A 15 61.45 18.05 4.39
CA LEU A 15 60.32 18.77 4.96
C LEU A 15 59.09 18.52 4.09
N ILE A 16 58.28 17.50 4.41
CA ILE A 16 56.98 17.30 3.77
C ILE A 16 55.95 18.12 4.54
N GLY A 17 55.54 19.25 3.93
CA GLY A 17 54.39 20.04 4.37
C GLY A 17 53.11 19.23 4.17
N LEU A 18 52.50 18.81 5.28
CA LEU A 18 51.20 18.16 5.29
C LEU A 18 50.11 19.24 5.45
N THR A 19 49.70 19.85 4.34
CA THR A 19 48.48 20.66 4.27
C THR A 19 47.27 19.74 4.37
N LEU A 20 46.68 19.65 5.57
CA LEU A 20 45.36 19.08 5.82
C LEU A 20 44.29 19.99 5.19
N LEU A 21 43.97 19.75 3.92
CA LEU A 21 42.70 20.18 3.33
C LEU A 21 41.63 19.20 3.79
N THR A 22 41.00 19.48 4.93
CA THR A 22 39.76 18.83 5.33
C THR A 22 38.65 19.32 4.40
N PHE A 23 38.50 18.66 3.24
CA PHE A 23 37.26 18.68 2.50
C PHE A 23 36.22 17.97 3.36
N SER A 24 35.53 18.75 4.19
CA SER A 24 34.22 18.39 4.71
C SER A 24 33.29 18.24 3.51
N CYS A 25 33.24 17.04 2.94
CA CYS A 25 32.09 16.60 2.18
C CYS A 25 30.94 16.54 3.18
N GLY A 26 30.30 17.69 3.41
CA GLY A 26 28.91 17.73 3.83
C GLY A 26 28.12 17.04 2.74
N GLU A 27 27.98 15.72 2.88
CA GLU A 27 27.10 14.90 2.07
C GLU A 27 25.69 15.40 2.36
N LYS A 28 25.30 16.41 1.58
CA LYS A 28 23.98 16.99 1.57
C LYS A 28 23.08 15.84 1.11
N GLN A 29 22.53 15.10 2.08
CA GLN A 29 21.42 14.20 1.86
C GLN A 29 20.41 14.99 1.04
N ARG A 30 20.38 14.72 -0.26
CA ARG A 30 19.20 15.03 -1.05
C ARG A 30 18.13 14.18 -0.40
N GLN A 31 17.36 14.79 0.49
CA GLN A 31 15.99 14.36 0.68
C GLN A 31 15.47 14.14 -0.73
N LEU A 32 15.12 12.89 -1.06
CA LEU A 32 14.20 12.65 -2.14
C LEU A 32 13.00 13.51 -1.78
N THR A 33 12.96 14.68 -2.38
CA THR A 33 11.77 15.48 -2.43
C THR A 33 10.86 14.59 -3.26
N GLU A 34 9.95 13.93 -2.56
CA GLU A 34 8.69 13.49 -3.09
C GLU A 34 8.10 14.69 -3.85
N GLN A 35 8.51 14.88 -5.10
CA GLN A 35 7.59 15.36 -6.11
C GLN A 35 6.64 14.19 -6.35
N THR A 36 5.78 13.97 -5.37
CA THR A 36 4.44 13.45 -5.55
C THR A 36 3.80 14.48 -6.47
N ASP A 37 4.02 14.31 -7.78
CA ASP A 37 3.08 14.81 -8.75
C ASP A 37 1.73 14.34 -8.24
N SER A 38 0.98 15.30 -7.72
CA SER A 38 -0.36 15.21 -7.19
C SER A 38 -1.14 14.16 -7.96
N LEU A 39 -1.12 12.92 -7.47
CA LEU A 39 -2.18 11.96 -7.75
C LEU A 39 -3.42 12.72 -7.37
N THR A 40 -4.19 13.10 -8.39
CA THR A 40 -5.51 13.68 -8.25
C THR A 40 -6.17 12.96 -7.08
N GLN A 41 -6.31 13.64 -5.95
CA GLN A 41 -7.23 13.23 -4.90
C GLN A 41 -8.53 13.00 -5.66
N ALA A 42 -8.89 11.72 -5.86
CA ALA A 42 -10.12 11.35 -6.52
C ALA A 42 -11.18 12.20 -5.85
N ASP A 43 -11.85 13.09 -6.61
CA ASP A 43 -12.74 14.14 -6.11
C ASP A 43 -13.49 13.59 -4.91
N THR A 44 -12.96 13.85 -3.71
CA THR A 44 -13.50 13.25 -2.49
C THR A 44 -14.60 14.22 -2.14
N ILE A 45 -15.68 14.13 -2.91
CA ILE A 45 -16.84 14.96 -2.77
C ILE A 45 -17.31 14.72 -1.36
N LYS A 46 -17.09 15.72 -0.50
CA LYS A 46 -17.57 15.72 0.87
C LYS A 46 -19.04 15.32 0.83
N PHE A 47 -19.32 14.13 1.34
CA PHE A 47 -20.62 13.51 1.30
C PHE A 47 -21.63 14.41 2.00
N ASN A 48 -22.65 14.88 1.27
CA ASN A 48 -23.83 15.47 1.88
C ASN A 48 -24.65 14.34 2.47
N LYS A 49 -24.52 14.18 3.80
CA LYS A 49 -25.29 13.24 4.61
C LYS A 49 -26.78 13.55 4.47
N THR A 50 -27.49 12.82 3.63
CA THR A 50 -28.97 12.81 3.65
C THR A 50 -29.42 11.88 4.76
N ASP A 51 -29.85 12.46 5.88
CA ASP A 51 -30.45 11.77 7.03
C ASP A 51 -31.78 11.12 6.64
N ASN A 52 -31.72 9.92 6.05
CA ASN A 52 -32.80 8.95 6.08
C ASN A 52 -32.32 7.73 6.87
N THR A 53 -31.92 7.98 8.13
CA THR A 53 -31.51 6.93 9.06
C THR A 53 -32.75 6.18 9.57
N ILE A 54 -33.00 5.00 9.01
CA ILE A 54 -33.85 4.02 9.69
C ILE A 54 -33.06 3.56 10.91
N SER A 55 -33.42 4.10 12.07
CA SER A 55 -32.88 3.74 13.38
C SER A 55 -33.14 2.25 13.65
N ASN A 56 -32.25 1.38 13.18
CA ASN A 56 -32.20 0.00 13.64
C ASN A 56 -31.28 -0.02 14.87
N LYS A 57 -31.86 -0.25 16.06
CA LYS A 57 -31.15 -0.16 17.36
C LYS A 57 -29.92 -1.06 17.49
N ASN A 58 -29.75 -2.02 16.59
CA ASN A 58 -28.78 -3.10 16.71
C ASN A 58 -27.51 -2.89 15.88
N CYS A 59 -27.37 -1.76 15.17
CA CYS A 59 -26.18 -1.48 14.37
C CYS A 59 -25.63 -0.10 14.68
N HIS A 60 -24.30 0.02 14.59
CA HIS A 60 -23.65 1.30 14.87
C HIS A 60 -24.12 2.41 13.92
N THR A 61 -24.28 3.62 14.48
CA THR A 61 -24.80 4.81 13.79
C THR A 61 -23.82 5.45 12.80
N TRP A 62 -22.56 5.01 12.79
CA TRP A 62 -21.53 5.53 11.88
C TRP A 62 -21.64 4.95 10.47
N LEU A 63 -22.28 3.79 10.30
CA LEU A 63 -22.59 3.24 8.98
C LEU A 63 -23.58 4.17 8.29
N THR A 64 -23.18 4.77 7.17
CA THR A 64 -24.02 5.70 6.43
C THR A 64 -24.03 5.33 4.95
N ASP A 65 -25.23 5.28 4.38
CA ASP A 65 -25.39 5.10 2.94
C ASP A 65 -24.69 6.26 2.21
N SER A 66 -24.11 5.95 1.07
CA SER A 66 -23.31 6.86 0.27
C SER A 66 -23.90 6.97 -1.14
N ILE A 67 -24.16 8.19 -1.60
CA ILE A 67 -24.54 8.50 -2.97
C ILE A 67 -23.45 9.37 -3.57
N LEU A 68 -22.82 8.89 -4.64
CA LEU A 68 -21.77 9.60 -5.37
C LEU A 68 -22.39 10.66 -6.28
N SER A 69 -21.60 11.66 -6.69
CA SER A 69 -22.07 12.74 -7.58
C SER A 69 -22.57 12.26 -8.94
N THR A 70 -22.06 11.12 -9.39
CA THR A 70 -22.49 10.41 -10.61
C THR A 70 -23.89 9.79 -10.47
N GLY A 71 -24.42 9.69 -9.24
CA GLY A 71 -25.66 8.99 -8.91
C GLY A 71 -25.47 7.49 -8.65
N ASP A 72 -24.23 7.01 -8.67
CA ASP A 72 -23.87 5.67 -8.15
C ASP A 72 -23.98 5.67 -6.62
N PHE A 73 -24.19 4.52 -6.00
CA PHE A 73 -24.39 4.42 -4.56
C PHE A 73 -23.78 3.16 -3.93
N VAL A 74 -23.53 3.27 -2.62
CA VAL A 74 -23.30 2.14 -1.70
C VAL A 74 -24.26 2.29 -0.53
N ARG A 75 -25.00 1.23 -0.22
CA ARG A 75 -26.01 1.17 0.83
C ARG A 75 -25.70 0.03 1.78
N TYR A 76 -25.92 0.28 3.07
CA TYR A 76 -25.73 -0.71 4.12
C TYR A 76 -27.12 -1.22 4.56
N ILE A 77 -27.51 -2.39 4.07
CA ILE A 77 -28.78 -3.05 4.42
C ILE A 77 -28.61 -3.73 5.77
N ARG A 78 -29.32 -3.24 6.78
CA ARG A 78 -29.22 -3.73 8.17
C ARG A 78 -30.39 -4.64 8.49
N ASP A 79 -30.13 -5.88 8.85
CA ASP A 79 -31.16 -6.85 9.26
C ASP A 79 -30.63 -7.78 10.34
N ASN A 80 -31.40 -7.98 11.41
CA ASN A 80 -31.08 -8.93 12.51
C ASN A 80 -29.64 -8.86 13.06
N GLY A 81 -29.09 -7.65 13.23
CA GLY A 81 -27.72 -7.47 13.73
C GLY A 81 -26.62 -7.77 12.71
N LYS A 82 -26.99 -7.95 11.44
CA LYS A 82 -26.08 -8.08 10.31
C LYS A 82 -26.21 -6.90 9.35
N VAL A 83 -25.18 -6.68 8.56
CA VAL A 83 -25.13 -5.71 7.47
C VAL A 83 -24.79 -6.43 6.17
N LYS A 84 -25.54 -6.15 5.12
CA LYS A 84 -25.15 -6.42 3.73
C LYS A 84 -24.83 -5.13 3.02
N ILE A 85 -23.90 -5.19 2.08
CA ILE A 85 -23.51 -4.05 1.25
C ILE A 85 -24.22 -4.19 -0.11
N GLU A 86 -25.11 -3.25 -0.42
CA GLU A 86 -25.72 -3.07 -1.73
C GLU A 86 -25.01 -1.95 -2.47
N TRP A 87 -24.75 -2.11 -3.76
CA TRP A 87 -24.22 -1.04 -4.59
C TRP A 87 -24.89 -1.03 -5.97
N GLY A 88 -24.72 0.08 -6.68
CA GLY A 88 -25.17 0.19 -8.07
C GLY A 88 -25.48 1.62 -8.42
N ASN A 89 -26.45 1.81 -9.29
CA ASN A 89 -26.89 3.12 -9.75
C ASN A 89 -28.38 3.10 -10.14
N LYS A 90 -28.81 4.09 -10.93
CA LYS A 90 -30.21 4.18 -11.38
C LYS A 90 -30.65 2.99 -12.27
N THR A 91 -29.71 2.28 -12.90
CA THR A 91 -29.99 1.24 -13.89
C THR A 91 -29.87 -0.18 -13.33
N PHE A 92 -29.04 -0.41 -12.32
CA PHE A 92 -28.87 -1.72 -11.71
C PHE A 92 -28.55 -1.61 -10.21
N LYS A 93 -28.77 -2.72 -9.50
CA LYS A 93 -28.40 -2.89 -8.10
C LYS A 93 -27.85 -4.29 -7.89
N ARG A 94 -26.83 -4.42 -7.05
CA ARG A 94 -26.19 -5.67 -6.67
C ARG A 94 -25.92 -5.66 -5.18
N THR A 95 -25.84 -6.83 -4.58
CA THR A 95 -25.58 -6.99 -3.14
C THR A 95 -24.44 -7.97 -2.96
N LEU A 96 -23.53 -7.67 -2.05
CA LEU A 96 -22.47 -8.61 -1.68
C LEU A 96 -23.11 -9.78 -0.96
N ASN A 97 -22.63 -10.98 -1.24
CA ASN A 97 -23.17 -12.18 -0.60
C ASN A 97 -22.77 -12.26 0.89
N GLN A 98 -21.70 -11.56 1.27
CA GLN A 98 -21.16 -11.54 2.63
C GLN A 98 -22.06 -10.74 3.58
N ASP A 99 -22.30 -11.33 4.75
CA ASP A 99 -22.88 -10.67 5.91
C ASP A 99 -21.77 -10.17 6.84
N TYR A 100 -21.92 -8.96 7.35
CA TYR A 100 -21.02 -8.36 8.34
C TYR A 100 -21.74 -8.16 9.66
N ASP A 101 -21.06 -8.44 10.76
CA ASP A 101 -21.62 -8.27 12.10
C ASP A 101 -21.73 -6.79 12.51
N CYS A 102 -22.91 -6.37 12.94
CA CYS A 102 -23.17 -5.00 13.36
C CYS A 102 -22.50 -4.60 14.67
N ASP A 103 -22.15 -5.58 15.50
CA ASP A 103 -21.46 -5.43 16.79
C ASP A 103 -19.93 -5.65 16.69
N GLY A 104 -19.44 -5.90 15.47
CA GLY A 104 -18.02 -6.03 15.17
C GLY A 104 -17.26 -4.70 15.26
N ALA A 105 -15.92 -4.78 15.20
CA ALA A 105 -15.11 -3.58 15.11
C ALA A 105 -15.45 -2.81 13.81
N PRO A 106 -15.44 -1.47 13.80
CA PRO A 106 -15.85 -0.71 12.63
C PRO A 106 -15.11 -1.05 11.33
N SER A 107 -13.83 -1.39 11.44
CA SER A 107 -13.00 -1.79 10.29
C SER A 107 -13.47 -3.09 9.64
N TRP A 108 -14.25 -3.92 10.33
CA TRP A 108 -14.73 -5.21 9.80
C TRP A 108 -15.78 -5.03 8.70
N ILE A 109 -16.44 -3.87 8.66
CA ILE A 109 -17.47 -3.57 7.66
C ILE A 109 -16.84 -2.70 6.58
N PRO A 110 -16.76 -3.18 5.32
CA PRO A 110 -16.11 -2.43 4.25
C PRO A 110 -16.73 -1.05 4.04
N THR A 111 -15.88 -0.03 3.92
CA THR A 111 -16.28 1.36 3.68
C THR A 111 -15.60 1.91 2.43
N ILE A 112 -16.25 2.86 1.74
CA ILE A 112 -15.69 3.48 0.54
C ILE A 112 -14.37 4.17 0.87
N GLU A 113 -13.31 3.79 0.16
CA GLU A 113 -12.00 4.45 0.19
C GLU A 113 -11.82 5.32 -1.05
N TRP A 114 -12.14 4.78 -2.23
CA TRP A 114 -11.94 5.47 -3.51
C TRP A 114 -13.03 5.15 -4.52
N THR A 115 -13.12 5.99 -5.56
CA THR A 115 -14.09 5.81 -6.63
C THR A 115 -13.48 6.19 -7.98
N THR A 116 -13.95 5.55 -9.05
CA THR A 116 -13.68 5.91 -10.44
C THR A 116 -14.99 5.92 -11.22
N LYS A 117 -14.96 6.28 -12.51
CA LYS A 117 -16.12 6.17 -13.39
C LYS A 117 -16.61 4.72 -13.59
N ARG A 118 -15.80 3.72 -13.25
CA ARG A 118 -16.08 2.30 -13.53
C ARG A 118 -16.18 1.43 -12.28
N TYR A 119 -15.65 1.89 -11.15
CA TYR A 119 -15.47 1.08 -9.96
C TYR A 119 -15.64 1.91 -8.68
N ILE A 120 -16.11 1.27 -7.62
CA ILE A 120 -16.07 1.77 -6.24
C ILE A 120 -15.15 0.84 -5.45
N GLY A 121 -14.13 1.37 -4.78
CA GLY A 121 -13.26 0.62 -3.89
C GLY A 121 -13.72 0.74 -2.45
N LEU A 122 -13.87 -0.40 -1.79
CA LEU A 122 -14.15 -0.47 -0.37
C LEU A 122 -12.95 -1.07 0.37
N ASP A 123 -12.53 -0.45 1.45
CA ASP A 123 -11.50 -1.02 2.34
C ASP A 123 -12.12 -1.60 3.60
N TYR A 124 -11.54 -2.69 4.07
CA TYR A 124 -11.91 -3.36 5.31
C TYR A 124 -10.70 -3.97 6.00
N GLY A 125 -10.86 -4.39 7.25
CA GLY A 125 -9.84 -5.14 7.96
C GLY A 125 -10.28 -5.68 9.30
N CYS A 126 -9.67 -6.77 9.75
CA CYS A 126 -10.01 -7.47 10.99
C CYS A 126 -9.01 -7.26 12.14
N GLY A 127 -8.04 -6.36 11.99
CA GLY A 127 -6.97 -6.07 12.94
C GLY A 127 -5.62 -6.03 12.22
N SER A 128 -4.49 -5.96 12.93
CA SER A 128 -3.17 -6.09 12.30
C SER A 128 -2.66 -7.53 12.39
N PRO A 129 -2.22 -8.17 11.29
CA PRO A 129 -2.16 -7.67 9.93
C PRO A 129 -3.27 -8.24 9.06
N CYS A 130 -4.48 -7.71 9.14
CA CYS A 130 -5.66 -8.19 8.43
C CYS A 130 -6.42 -7.01 7.84
N TRP A 131 -6.20 -6.76 6.57
CA TRP A 131 -6.91 -5.75 5.79
C TRP A 131 -7.10 -6.24 4.35
N GLY A 132 -7.93 -5.56 3.59
CA GLY A 132 -8.15 -5.85 2.19
C GLY A 132 -9.03 -4.81 1.53
N THR A 133 -9.14 -4.95 0.21
CA THR A 133 -9.99 -4.10 -0.62
C THR A 133 -11.03 -4.96 -1.36
N ILE A 134 -12.21 -4.40 -1.57
CA ILE A 134 -13.28 -4.92 -2.42
C ILE A 134 -13.53 -3.91 -3.53
N ILE A 135 -13.30 -4.33 -4.77
CA ILE A 135 -13.54 -3.54 -5.98
C ILE A 135 -14.92 -3.90 -6.53
N LEU A 136 -15.85 -2.96 -6.39
CA LEU A 136 -17.23 -3.07 -6.85
C LEU A 136 -17.37 -2.46 -8.25
N PRO A 137 -17.69 -3.25 -9.28
CA PRO A 137 -17.88 -2.71 -10.63
C PRO A 137 -19.21 -1.95 -10.77
N LEU A 138 -19.15 -0.87 -11.55
CA LEU A 138 -20.29 -0.07 -11.99
C LEU A 138 -20.87 -0.53 -13.33
N ASN A 139 -20.35 -1.62 -13.89
CA ASN A 139 -20.96 -2.37 -14.98
C ASN A 139 -21.62 -3.64 -14.40
N PRO A 140 -22.93 -3.89 -14.65
CA PRO A 140 -23.63 -5.04 -14.10
C PRO A 140 -23.05 -6.40 -14.50
N THR A 141 -22.31 -6.50 -15.62
CA THR A 141 -21.73 -7.76 -16.10
C THR A 141 -20.37 -8.09 -15.53
N ASP A 142 -19.67 -7.10 -14.97
CA ASP A 142 -18.31 -7.29 -14.46
C ASP A 142 -18.35 -7.97 -13.07
N SER A 143 -17.31 -8.73 -12.74
CA SER A 143 -17.21 -9.43 -11.45
C SER A 143 -16.68 -8.52 -10.35
N VAL A 144 -17.10 -8.77 -9.11
CA VAL A 144 -16.47 -8.18 -7.92
C VAL A 144 -15.08 -8.78 -7.77
N VAL A 145 -14.10 -7.97 -7.41
CA VAL A 145 -12.75 -8.41 -7.08
C VAL A 145 -12.48 -8.09 -5.62
N GLU A 146 -11.97 -9.06 -4.88
CA GLU A 146 -11.63 -8.89 -3.46
C GLU A 146 -10.21 -9.40 -3.24
N ARG A 147 -9.35 -8.60 -2.61
CA ARG A 147 -7.96 -8.95 -2.32
C ARG A 147 -7.64 -8.57 -0.88
N MET A 148 -7.16 -9.55 -0.12
CA MET A 148 -6.58 -9.31 1.20
C MET A 148 -5.13 -8.88 1.06
N TYR A 149 -4.65 -8.15 2.07
CA TYR A 149 -3.27 -7.70 2.20
C TYR A 149 -2.82 -6.87 1.00
N ASP A 150 -3.66 -5.93 0.57
CA ASP A 150 -3.30 -4.98 -0.49
C ASP A 150 -2.39 -3.87 0.05
N PHE A 151 -1.45 -3.39 -0.77
CA PHE A 151 -0.44 -2.42 -0.36
C PHE A 151 -0.50 -1.12 -1.15
N ASP A 152 -0.77 -1.20 -2.45
CA ASP A 152 -0.90 -0.01 -3.30
C ASP A 152 -1.73 -0.32 -4.54
N GLN A 153 -2.28 0.73 -5.15
CA GLN A 153 -3.19 0.64 -6.26
C GLN A 153 -2.90 1.74 -7.31
N ASP A 154 -3.04 1.39 -8.58
CA ASP A 154 -3.05 2.34 -9.71
C ASP A 154 -4.42 2.25 -10.40
N LEU A 155 -5.30 3.19 -10.04
CA LEU A 155 -6.69 3.21 -10.50
C LEU A 155 -6.83 3.49 -12.01
N GLU A 156 -5.86 4.16 -12.63
CA GLU A 156 -5.90 4.47 -14.07
C GLU A 156 -5.60 3.24 -14.90
N ARG A 157 -4.61 2.45 -14.48
CA ARG A 157 -4.18 1.22 -15.16
C ARG A 157 -4.89 -0.03 -14.65
N ASN A 158 -5.71 0.12 -13.62
CA ASN A 158 -6.43 -0.95 -12.94
C ASN A 158 -5.50 -1.98 -12.30
N LEU A 159 -4.44 -1.54 -11.64
CA LEU A 159 -3.45 -2.42 -10.99
C LEU A 159 -3.58 -2.40 -9.47
N ILE A 160 -3.57 -3.56 -8.85
CA ILE A 160 -3.51 -3.74 -7.40
C ILE A 160 -2.29 -4.57 -7.03
N VAL A 161 -1.58 -4.17 -5.97
CA VAL A 161 -0.49 -4.94 -5.39
C VAL A 161 -0.94 -5.52 -4.06
N TYR A 162 -0.76 -6.82 -3.86
CA TYR A 162 -1.17 -7.51 -2.65
C TYR A 162 -0.27 -8.73 -2.37
N LEU A 163 -0.31 -9.28 -1.16
CA LEU A 163 0.37 -10.56 -0.88
C LEU A 163 -0.49 -11.74 -1.32
N GLY A 164 0.14 -12.71 -1.99
CA GLY A 164 -0.51 -13.92 -2.46
C GLY A 164 -1.30 -14.63 -1.36
N THR A 165 -2.50 -15.12 -1.69
CA THR A 165 -3.35 -15.84 -0.74
C THR A 165 -2.86 -17.26 -0.47
N ASP A 166 -2.20 -17.86 -1.46
CA ASP A 166 -1.69 -19.23 -1.39
C ASP A 166 -0.24 -19.27 -0.86
N ASP A 167 0.53 -18.21 -1.13
CA ASP A 167 1.88 -17.99 -0.60
C ASP A 167 2.06 -16.53 -0.19
N TYR A 168 2.05 -16.29 1.12
CA TYR A 168 2.22 -14.96 1.69
C TYR A 168 3.64 -14.38 1.50
N ASN A 169 4.59 -15.12 0.93
CA ASN A 169 5.92 -14.61 0.58
C ASN A 169 6.00 -14.04 -0.84
N VAL A 170 4.92 -14.15 -1.61
CA VAL A 170 4.85 -13.67 -2.99
C VAL A 170 4.06 -12.36 -3.04
N LEU A 171 4.71 -11.30 -3.50
CA LEU A 171 3.99 -10.08 -3.89
C LEU A 171 3.37 -10.29 -5.26
N THR A 172 2.07 -10.04 -5.39
CA THR A 172 1.34 -10.16 -6.64
C THR A 172 0.90 -8.77 -7.09
N ILE A 173 1.22 -8.42 -8.34
CA ILE A 173 0.57 -7.30 -9.03
C ILE A 173 -0.47 -7.90 -9.97
N GLU A 174 -1.70 -7.43 -9.89
CA GLU A 174 -2.79 -7.88 -10.75
C GLU A 174 -3.43 -6.70 -11.46
N ASN A 175 -3.68 -6.87 -12.76
CA ASN A 175 -4.65 -6.03 -13.44
C ASN A 175 -6.06 -6.60 -13.20
N TRP A 176 -6.84 -6.02 -12.30
CA TRP A 176 -8.12 -6.61 -11.84
C TRP A 176 -9.21 -6.65 -12.92
N VAL A 177 -9.03 -5.96 -14.05
CA VAL A 177 -9.94 -5.98 -15.19
C VAL A 177 -9.63 -7.15 -16.12
N THR A 178 -8.35 -7.36 -16.42
CA THR A 178 -7.91 -8.41 -17.36
C THR A 178 -7.60 -9.73 -16.66
N GLY A 179 -7.42 -9.72 -15.34
CA GLY A 179 -7.00 -10.88 -14.54
C GLY A 179 -5.53 -11.27 -14.72
N LYS A 180 -4.75 -10.52 -15.52
CA LYS A 180 -3.32 -10.78 -15.68
C LYS A 180 -2.58 -10.48 -14.38
N LYS A 181 -1.64 -11.36 -14.03
CA LYS A 181 -0.85 -11.29 -12.80
C LYS A 181 0.63 -11.36 -13.09
N GLN A 182 1.40 -10.67 -12.26
CA GLN A 182 2.85 -10.74 -12.19
C GLN A 182 3.21 -11.00 -10.73
N GLU A 183 3.83 -12.14 -10.49
CA GLU A 183 4.26 -12.58 -9.17
C GLU A 183 5.74 -12.26 -8.96
N ILE A 184 6.06 -11.80 -7.77
CA ILE A 184 7.41 -11.42 -7.35
C ILE A 184 7.74 -12.25 -6.12
N ASP A 185 8.59 -13.25 -6.32
CA ASP A 185 9.28 -13.92 -5.24
C ASP A 185 10.33 -12.97 -4.68
N ALA A 186 10.10 -12.52 -3.44
CA ALA A 186 10.99 -11.59 -2.78
C ALA A 186 12.36 -12.20 -2.48
N LYS A 187 12.49 -13.52 -2.33
CA LYS A 187 13.78 -14.17 -1.97
C LYS A 187 14.48 -13.50 -0.79
N ILE A 188 13.71 -13.09 0.22
CA ILE A 188 14.22 -12.57 1.49
C ILE A 188 13.83 -13.50 2.62
N THR A 189 14.65 -13.57 3.66
CA THR A 189 14.25 -14.18 4.92
C THR A 189 13.51 -13.13 5.74
N CYS A 190 12.23 -13.38 5.99
CA CYS A 190 11.41 -12.56 6.88
C CYS A 190 11.24 -13.29 8.22
N GLU A 191 11.76 -12.71 9.30
CA GLU A 191 11.69 -13.29 10.65
C GLU A 191 10.29 -13.16 11.29
N PRO A 192 9.56 -12.05 11.12
CA PRO A 192 8.17 -11.96 11.56
C PRO A 192 7.27 -13.04 10.96
N ALA A 193 6.24 -13.44 11.71
CA ALA A 193 5.27 -14.46 11.29
C ALA A 193 4.41 -14.03 10.08
N PHE A 194 4.29 -12.72 9.84
CA PHE A 194 3.58 -12.16 8.69
C PHE A 194 4.57 -11.44 7.78
N PHE A 195 4.65 -11.88 6.53
CA PHE A 195 5.63 -11.41 5.56
C PHE A 195 5.52 -9.91 5.25
N GLY A 196 4.30 -9.35 5.30
CA GLY A 196 4.09 -7.92 5.07
C GLY A 196 4.79 -7.02 6.09
N TYR A 197 5.17 -7.52 7.27
CA TYR A 197 5.97 -6.75 8.22
C TYR A 197 7.44 -6.58 7.80
N CYS A 198 7.90 -7.32 6.79
CA CYS A 198 9.22 -7.10 6.17
C CYS A 198 9.17 -6.08 5.03
N ILE A 199 8.01 -5.49 4.73
CA ILE A 199 7.83 -4.42 3.75
C ILE A 199 7.76 -3.10 4.51
N GLU A 200 8.80 -2.27 4.41
CA GLU A 200 8.83 -0.94 5.01
C GLU A 200 8.00 0.06 4.20
N SER A 201 8.12 0.00 2.88
CA SER A 201 7.33 0.82 1.96
C SER A 201 7.17 0.14 0.61
N LEU A 202 6.01 0.29 -0.02
CA LEU A 202 5.72 -0.22 -1.35
C LEU A 202 4.93 0.81 -2.15
N LYS A 203 5.33 1.05 -3.41
CA LYS A 203 4.64 2.01 -4.28
C LYS A 203 4.68 1.61 -5.75
N LEU A 204 3.53 1.62 -6.40
CA LEU A 204 3.39 1.62 -7.85
C LEU A 204 3.69 3.02 -8.39
N ASN A 205 4.59 3.10 -9.36
CA ASN A 205 4.90 4.35 -10.05
C ASN A 205 5.24 4.05 -11.51
N LYS A 206 4.33 4.46 -12.41
CA LYS A 206 4.41 4.15 -13.85
C LYS A 206 4.63 2.65 -14.06
N ASP A 207 5.49 2.26 -14.98
CA ASP A 207 5.77 0.87 -15.33
C ASP A 207 6.62 0.12 -14.28
N LYS A 208 6.68 0.60 -13.02
CA LYS A 208 7.50 -0.02 -11.98
C LYS A 208 6.80 -0.14 -10.63
N LEU A 209 7.18 -1.18 -9.89
CA LEU A 209 6.91 -1.35 -8.47
C LEU A 209 8.20 -1.10 -7.68
N PHE A 210 8.12 -0.18 -6.73
CA PHE A 210 9.19 0.08 -5.76
C PHE A 210 8.86 -0.63 -4.46
N VAL A 211 9.80 -1.41 -3.93
CA VAL A 211 9.65 -2.10 -2.64
C VAL A 211 10.89 -1.89 -1.79
N GLN A 212 10.71 -1.43 -0.56
CA GLN A 212 11.77 -1.34 0.44
C GLN A 212 11.55 -2.41 1.50
N TRP A 213 12.55 -3.26 1.67
CA TRP A 213 12.51 -4.41 2.57
C TRP A 213 13.31 -4.16 3.85
N ILE A 214 12.80 -4.63 4.98
CA ILE A 214 13.41 -4.57 6.30
C ILE A 214 13.50 -5.96 6.95
N ASN A 215 14.42 -6.13 7.90
CA ASN A 215 14.50 -7.33 8.75
C ASN A 215 13.63 -7.20 10.01
N GLY A 216 13.66 -8.20 10.90
CA GLY A 216 12.93 -8.18 12.17
C GLY A 216 13.33 -7.03 13.12
N ASP A 217 14.54 -6.48 12.97
CA ASP A 217 14.99 -5.28 13.71
C ASP A 217 14.49 -3.95 13.10
N GLY A 218 13.78 -3.99 11.97
CA GLY A 218 13.41 -2.80 11.20
C GLY A 218 14.58 -2.18 10.41
N LYS A 219 15.69 -2.90 10.23
CA LYS A 219 16.82 -2.41 9.42
C LYS A 219 16.58 -2.72 7.96
N LYS A 220 16.77 -1.72 7.11
CA LYS A 220 16.72 -1.87 5.65
C LYS A 220 17.69 -2.94 5.16
N ILE A 221 17.17 -3.92 4.42
CA ILE A 221 17.94 -5.00 3.79
C ILE A 221 18.18 -4.69 2.32
N ARG A 222 17.11 -4.35 1.59
CA ARG A 222 17.13 -4.27 0.13
C ARG A 222 16.06 -3.30 -0.37
N THR A 223 16.29 -2.70 -1.54
CA THR A 223 15.25 -1.99 -2.29
C THR A 223 15.19 -2.59 -3.69
N ASP A 224 13.98 -2.97 -4.10
CA ASP A 224 13.73 -3.46 -5.45
C ASP A 224 13.01 -2.41 -6.28
N ASN A 225 13.33 -2.39 -7.56
CA ASN A 225 12.68 -1.56 -8.56
C ASN A 225 12.31 -2.46 -9.74
N ILE A 226 11.08 -2.97 -9.70
CA ILE A 226 10.64 -4.10 -10.51
C ILE A 226 9.84 -3.56 -11.68
N LYS A 227 10.24 -3.91 -12.90
CA LYS A 227 9.50 -3.54 -14.10
C LYS A 227 8.21 -4.36 -14.20
N LEU A 228 7.11 -3.69 -14.54
CA LEU A 228 5.80 -4.30 -14.73
C LEU A 228 5.66 -4.83 -16.16
N GLU A 229 5.12 -6.04 -16.29
CA GLU A 229 4.96 -6.79 -17.55
C GLU A 229 3.48 -7.23 -17.78
N LEU A 230 2.52 -6.40 -17.35
CA LEU A 230 1.07 -6.67 -17.40
C LEU A 230 0.37 -6.10 -18.64
#